data_AF-A0A139SUT9-F1
#
_entry.id   AF-A0A139SUT9-F1
#
_cell.length_a   1.000
_cell.length_b   1.000
_cell.length_c   1.000
_cell.angle_alpha   90.00
_cell.angle_beta   90.00
_cell.angle_gamma   90.00
#
_symmetry.space_group_name_H-M   'P 1'
#
loop_
_entity.id
_entity.type
_entity.pdbx_description
1 polymer ?
#
loop_
_entity_poly.entity_id
_entity_poly.type
_entity_poly.pdbx_seq_one_letter_code
_entity_poly.pdbx_strand_id
1 'polypeptide(L)'
;MKVTVEIPEQLVRQAKALSALRGVPLRQLVSEALEARVTARNFDQAVGEASPPWMTGFGGLSHLHEENMRIDKLIEEEFGQIEKAS
;
A
#
# COMPACT_ATOMS: atom_id res chain seq x y z
N MET A 1 -3.26 12.71 -27.08
CA MET A 1 -4.67 12.34 -27.35
C MET A 1 -5.56 13.07 -26.36
N LYS A 2 -6.72 13.58 -26.79
CA LYS A 2 -7.72 14.21 -25.89
C LYS A 2 -8.78 13.18 -25.56
N VAL A 3 -9.06 12.98 -24.28
CA VAL A 3 -10.12 12.11 -23.77
C VAL A 3 -11.03 12.95 -22.88
N THR A 4 -12.33 12.81 -23.05
CA THR A 4 -13.35 13.44 -22.20
C THR A 4 -14.00 12.35 -21.35
N VAL A 5 -14.11 12.59 -20.05
CA VAL A 5 -14.73 11.66 -19.09
C VAL A 5 -15.71 12.43 -18.23
N GLU A 6 -16.86 11.83 -17.97
CA GLU A 6 -17.88 12.39 -17.07
C GLU A 6 -17.54 12.03 -15.63
N ILE A 7 -17.41 13.04 -14.76
CA ILE A 7 -17.03 12.88 -13.35
C ILE A 7 -17.96 13.76 -12.49
N PRO A 8 -18.43 13.29 -11.32
CA PRO A 8 -19.25 14.10 -10.42
C PRO A 8 -18.59 15.43 -10.07
N GLU A 9 -19.35 16.52 -10.13
CA GLU A 9 -18.86 17.88 -9.89
C GLU A 9 -18.16 18.04 -8.53
N GLN A 10 -18.73 17.41 -7.48
CA GLN A 10 -18.14 17.42 -6.15
C GLN A 10 -16.71 16.84 -6.14
N LEU A 11 -16.47 15.78 -6.90
CA LEU A 11 -15.16 15.15 -7.00
C LEU A 11 -14.17 16.03 -7.77
N VAL A 12 -14.63 16.69 -8.85
CA VAL A 12 -13.83 17.66 -9.60
C VAL A 12 -13.42 18.84 -8.71
N ARG A 13 -14.31 19.33 -7.85
CA ARG A 13 -14.01 20.40 -6.88
C ARG A 13 -12.93 19.98 -5.89
N GLN A 14 -13.03 18.78 -5.33
CA GLN A 14 -12.02 18.23 -4.41
C GLN A 14 -10.67 18.06 -5.11
N ALA A 15 -10.67 17.52 -6.33
CA ALA A 15 -9.44 17.34 -7.12
C ALA A 15 -8.74 18.68 -7.43
N LYS A 16 -9.50 19.74 -7.73
CA LYS A 16 -8.95 21.10 -7.91
C LYS A 16 -8.32 21.66 -6.64
N ALA A 17 -8.95 21.47 -5.48
CA ALA A 17 -8.39 21.90 -4.20
C ALA A 17 -7.09 21.15 -3.90
N LEU A 18 -7.06 19.84 -4.12
CA LEU A 18 -5.87 19.01 -3.94
C LEU A 18 -4.74 19.40 -4.91
N SER A 19 -5.05 19.69 -6.18
CA SER A 19 -4.04 20.09 -7.16
C SER A 19 -3.42 21.45 -6.79
N ALA A 20 -4.25 22.40 -6.33
CA ALA A 20 -3.78 23.69 -5.85
C ALA A 20 -2.87 23.54 -4.61
N LEU A 21 -3.25 22.70 -3.64
CA LEU A 21 -2.43 22.41 -2.47
C LEU A 21 -1.06 21.82 -2.83
N ARG A 22 -1.01 20.96 -3.86
CA ARG A 22 0.23 20.33 -4.36
C ARG A 22 1.01 21.22 -5.32
N GLY A 23 0.47 22.37 -5.74
CA GLY A 23 1.10 23.23 -6.73
C GLY A 23 1.19 22.64 -8.13
N VAL A 24 0.35 21.65 -8.47
CA VAL A 24 0.34 20.97 -9.77
C VAL A 24 -0.95 21.26 -10.54
N PRO A 25 -0.93 21.23 -11.88
CA PRO A 25 -2.15 21.37 -12.66
C PRO A 25 -3.07 20.16 -12.48
N LEU A 26 -4.40 20.38 -12.49
CA LEU A 26 -5.41 19.33 -12.35
C LEU A 26 -5.18 18.15 -13.31
N ARG A 27 -4.78 18.43 -14.56
CA ARG A 27 -4.47 17.40 -15.56
C ARG A 27 -3.39 16.44 -15.06
N GLN A 28 -2.33 16.97 -14.46
CA GLN A 28 -1.22 16.17 -13.96
C GLN A 28 -1.68 15.29 -12.78
N LEU A 29 -2.42 15.86 -11.84
CA LEU A 29 -2.99 15.10 -10.72
C LEU A 29 -3.89 13.94 -11.21
N VAL A 30 -4.70 14.18 -12.24
CA VAL A 30 -5.55 13.14 -12.84
C VAL A 30 -4.72 12.09 -13.58
N SER A 31 -3.70 12.49 -14.33
CA SER A 31 -2.78 11.56 -15.02
C SER A 31 -2.04 10.67 -14.04
N GLU A 32 -1.45 11.23 -12.99
CA GLU A 32 -0.74 10.48 -11.94
C GLU A 32 -1.67 9.49 -11.23
N ALA A 33 -2.90 9.91 -10.92
CA ALA A 33 -3.88 9.02 -10.29
C ALA A 33 -4.28 7.86 -11.22
N LEU A 34 -4.44 8.12 -12.52
CA LEU A 34 -4.73 7.07 -13.51
C LEU A 34 -3.54 6.10 -13.68
N GLU A 35 -2.32 6.62 -13.79
CA GLU A 35 -1.10 5.80 -13.90
C GLU A 35 -0.92 4.92 -12.66
N ALA A 36 -1.10 5.49 -11.47
CA ALA A 36 -1.03 4.74 -10.22
C ALA A 36 -2.07 3.61 -10.17
N ARG A 37 -3.32 3.88 -10.60
CA ARG A 37 -4.39 2.87 -10.62
C ARG A 37 -4.16 1.79 -11.67
N VAL A 38 -3.67 2.13 -12.86
CA VAL A 38 -3.35 1.15 -13.91
C VAL A 38 -2.17 0.28 -13.48
N THR A 39 -1.13 0.88 -12.90
CA THR A 39 0.04 0.14 -12.41
C THR A 39 -0.32 -0.75 -11.23
N ALA A 40 -1.10 -0.26 -10.27
CA ALA A 40 -1.60 -1.04 -9.15
C ALA A 40 -2.51 -2.19 -9.62
N ARG A 41 -3.41 -1.94 -10.59
CA ARG A 41 -4.23 -3.01 -11.18
C ARG A 41 -3.37 -4.03 -11.93
N ASN A 42 -2.34 -3.61 -12.66
CA ASN A 42 -1.41 -4.53 -13.31
C ASN A 42 -0.64 -5.34 -12.27
N PHE A 43 -0.30 -4.75 -11.12
CA PHE A 43 0.31 -5.46 -10.00
C PHE A 43 -0.67 -6.45 -9.36
N ASP A 44 -1.90 -6.03 -9.03
CA ASP A 44 -2.94 -6.89 -8.45
C ASP A 44 -3.37 -8.01 -9.40
N GLN A 45 -3.43 -7.73 -10.71
CA GLN A 45 -3.71 -8.72 -11.75
C GLN A 45 -2.52 -9.66 -11.97
N ALA A 46 -1.28 -9.16 -11.90
CA ALA A 46 -0.10 -10.01 -11.87
C ALA A 46 -0.09 -10.90 -10.61
N VAL A 47 -0.43 -10.38 -9.43
CA VAL A 47 -0.55 -11.15 -8.19
C VAL A 47 -1.69 -12.19 -8.29
N GLY A 48 -2.77 -11.88 -9.01
CA GLY A 48 -3.93 -12.75 -9.24
C GLY A 48 -3.75 -13.83 -10.31
N GLU A 49 -2.93 -13.62 -11.35
CA GLU A 49 -2.69 -14.60 -12.43
C GLU A 49 -1.33 -15.31 -12.33
N ALA A 50 -0.32 -14.71 -11.71
CA ALA A 50 0.98 -15.34 -11.47
C ALA A 50 1.71 -14.64 -10.32
N SER A 51 1.52 -15.14 -9.09
CA SER A 51 2.37 -14.73 -7.98
C SER A 51 3.84 -14.77 -8.40
N PRO A 52 4.61 -13.67 -8.25
CA PRO A 52 6.01 -13.64 -8.65
C PRO A 52 6.79 -14.81 -8.03
N PRO A 53 7.82 -15.36 -8.69
CA PRO A 53 8.55 -16.54 -8.18
C PRO A 53 9.09 -16.38 -6.75
N TRP A 54 9.41 -15.15 -6.33
CA TRP A 54 9.86 -14.84 -4.98
C TRP A 54 8.75 -14.85 -3.92
N MET A 55 7.47 -14.83 -4.31
CA MET A 55 6.30 -14.92 -3.43
C MET A 55 5.79 -16.35 -3.22
N THR A 56 6.42 -17.37 -3.83
CA THR A 56 6.00 -18.78 -3.73
C THR A 56 5.89 -19.31 -2.29
N GLY A 57 6.59 -18.68 -1.33
CA GLY A 57 6.52 -19.02 0.10
C GLY A 57 5.80 -17.99 0.98
N PHE A 58 5.29 -16.89 0.42
CA PHE A 58 4.69 -15.81 1.19
C PHE A 58 3.35 -16.27 1.80
N GLY A 59 3.23 -16.18 3.12
CA GLY A 59 2.02 -16.62 3.85
C GLY A 59 1.92 -18.12 4.13
N GLY A 60 2.84 -18.96 3.62
CA GLY A 60 2.83 -20.41 3.85
C GLY A 60 2.99 -20.82 5.32
N LEU A 61 3.58 -19.95 6.13
CA LEU A 61 3.77 -20.13 7.58
C LEU A 61 2.74 -19.36 8.43
N SER A 62 1.66 -18.86 7.83
CA SER A 62 0.60 -18.13 8.55
C SER A 62 -0.05 -18.97 9.67
N HIS A 63 -0.10 -20.30 9.51
CA HIS A 63 -0.57 -21.24 10.53
C HIS A 63 0.32 -21.30 11.77
N LEU A 64 1.56 -20.79 11.72
CA LEU A 64 2.48 -20.71 12.86
C LEU A 64 2.37 -19.39 13.62
N HIS A 65 1.37 -18.57 13.34
CA HIS A 65 1.19 -17.28 14.00
C HIS A 65 1.13 -17.41 15.54
N GLU A 66 0.41 -18.41 16.04
CA GLU A 66 0.32 -18.68 17.49
C GLU A 66 1.67 -19.10 18.09
N GLU A 67 2.48 -19.85 17.33
CA GLU A 67 3.81 -20.28 17.77
C GLU A 67 4.77 -19.08 17.82
N ASN A 68 4.74 -18.23 16.80
CA ASN A 68 5.54 -17.00 16.78
C ASN A 68 5.19 -16.08 17.95
N MET A 69 3.89 -15.91 18.26
CA MET A 69 3.48 -15.14 19.43
C MET A 69 4.01 -15.71 20.75
N ARG A 70 4.07 -17.05 20.89
CA ARG A 70 4.65 -17.68 22.08
C ARG A 70 6.16 -17.40 22.18
N ILE A 71 6.88 -17.51 21.07
CA ILE A 71 8.31 -17.25 21.00
C ILE A 71 8.61 -15.77 21.31
N ASP A 72 7.88 -14.84 20.70
CA ASP A 72 8.05 -13.40 20.92
C ASP A 72 7.82 -13.03 22.39
N LYS A 73 6.82 -13.63 23.03
CA LYS A 73 6.55 -13.45 24.47
C LYS A 73 7.72 -13.93 25.32
N LEU A 74 8.29 -15.09 25.00
CA LEU A 74 9.45 -15.63 25.71
C LEU A 74 10.68 -14.73 25.53
N ILE A 75 10.90 -14.21 24.32
CA ILE A 75 12.00 -13.28 24.05
C ILE A 75 11.84 -11.99 24.86
N GLU A 76 10.63 -11.43 24.89
CA GLU A 76 10.36 -10.21 25.67
C GLU A 76 10.55 -10.43 27.17
N GLU A 77 10.14 -11.59 27.70
CA GLU A 77 10.33 -11.95 29.10
C GLU A 77 11.81 -12.09 29.48
N GLU A 78 12.61 -12.72 28.63
CA GLU A 78 14.03 -13.00 28.88
C GLU A 78 14.94 -11.81 28.55
N PHE A 79 14.61 -11.03 27.51
CA PHE A 79 15.51 -10.03 26.92
C PHE A 79 14.91 -8.63 26.76
N GLY A 80 13.61 -8.43 27.04
CA GLY A 80 12.93 -7.13 26.94
C GLY A 80 13.27 -6.16 28.07
N GLN A 81 13.91 -6.64 29.15
CA GLN A 81 14.33 -5.79 30.25
C GLN A 81 15.63 -5.07 29.92
N ILE A 82 15.52 -3.82 29.49
CA ILE A 82 16.67 -2.91 29.40
C ILE A 82 17.10 -2.58 30.84
N GLU A 83 18.25 -3.10 31.26
CA GLU A 83 18.86 -2.71 32.54
C GLU A 83 19.02 -1.19 32.57
N LYS A 84 18.45 -0.54 33.59
CA LYS A 84 18.67 0.90 33.79
C LYS A 84 20.13 1.10 34.16
N ALA A 85 20.88 1.78 33.28
CA ALA A 85 22.21 2.28 33.59
C ALA A 85 22.12 3.14 34.87
N SER A 86 22.86 2.71 35.89
CA SER A 86 22.94 3.35 37.21
C SER A 86 23.71 4.67 37.18
#